data_AF-A0A0D3LBQ0-F1
#
_entry.id   AF-A0A0D3LBQ0-F1
#
_cell.length_a   1.000
_cell.length_b   1.000
_cell.length_c   1.000
_cell.angle_alpha   90.00
_cell.angle_beta   90.00
_cell.angle_gamma   90.00
#
_symmetry.space_group_name_H-M   'P 1'
#
loop_
_entity.id
_entity.type
_entity.pdbx_description
1 polymer ?
#
loop_
_entity_poly.entity_id
_entity_poly.type
_entity_poly.pdbx_seq_one_letter_code
_entity_poly.pdbx_strand_id
1 'polypeptide(L)'
;MLVQKSGIAYFHQRDAQSICFIQCALVLIKRIVQVINLSHDGQLKQSQIDYLGGNFGWLAVLRMGGVGSSKFIYESGIEGFDQLKELTTASNYINLELLKKGLAIRFKKQNSFKACLLRYDGIKVISVVSQKILVYYRGRPKIVHQADIDIVLNTGIIKVKLHPTYYEAGMDFLKKNILKGRCKFILLPDIIDEQNLDVGVLVRIISKIN
;
A
#
# COMPACT_ATOMS: atom_id res chain seq x y z
N MET A 1 -7.94 -17.54 69.72
CA MET A 1 -7.00 -17.58 68.57
C MET A 1 -7.84 -17.91 67.33
N LEU A 2 -8.25 -16.95 66.47
CA LEU A 2 -7.47 -16.38 65.36
C LEU A 2 -6.71 -17.50 64.61
N VAL A 3 -6.97 -17.84 63.35
CA VAL A 3 -6.91 -16.98 62.15
C VAL A 3 -7.64 -17.62 60.94
N GLN A 4 -8.34 -16.79 60.14
CA GLN A 4 -8.84 -17.06 58.78
C GLN A 4 -7.74 -17.50 57.79
N LYS A 5 -8.10 -18.22 56.71
CA LYS A 5 -7.62 -17.87 55.35
C LYS A 5 -8.47 -18.49 54.24
N SER A 6 -9.42 -17.68 53.77
CA SER A 6 -9.96 -17.67 52.42
C SER A 6 -8.86 -17.27 51.43
N GLY A 7 -8.69 -18.04 50.34
CA GLY A 7 -7.61 -17.76 49.39
C GLY A 7 -7.57 -18.65 48.17
N ILE A 8 -8.71 -18.98 47.55
CA ILE A 8 -8.74 -19.67 46.25
C ILE A 8 -9.90 -19.10 45.41
N ALA A 9 -9.77 -17.86 44.93
CA ALA A 9 -10.74 -17.29 43.97
C ALA A 9 -10.20 -16.05 43.24
N TYR A 10 -8.93 -16.01 42.78
CA TYR A 10 -8.44 -14.81 42.07
C TYR A 10 -7.55 -15.06 40.85
N PHE A 11 -7.30 -16.31 40.45
CA PHE A 11 -6.38 -16.59 39.34
C PHE A 11 -7.04 -16.85 37.97
N HIS A 12 -8.34 -17.15 37.90
CA HIS A 12 -8.99 -17.47 36.61
C HIS A 12 -9.59 -16.27 35.85
N GLN A 13 -9.62 -15.07 36.44
CA GLN A 13 -10.34 -13.93 35.86
C GLN A 13 -9.48 -13.03 34.96
N ARG A 14 -8.13 -13.09 35.08
CA ARG A 14 -7.21 -12.31 34.23
C ARG A 14 -7.02 -12.92 32.85
N ASP A 15 -6.96 -14.24 32.74
CA ASP A 15 -6.71 -14.91 31.45
C ASP A 15 -7.87 -14.74 30.47
N ALA A 16 -9.11 -14.78 30.95
CA ALA A 16 -10.29 -14.57 30.11
C ALA A 16 -10.38 -13.12 29.55
N GLN A 17 -10.00 -12.12 30.35
CA GLN A 17 -9.95 -10.73 29.89
C GLN A 17 -8.83 -10.53 28.87
N SER A 18 -7.62 -11.04 29.14
CA SER A 18 -6.49 -10.93 28.21
C SER A 18 -6.74 -11.63 26.87
N ILE A 19 -7.35 -12.82 26.88
CA ILE A 19 -7.74 -13.53 25.65
C ILE A 19 -8.82 -12.74 24.90
N CYS A 20 -9.82 -12.18 25.59
CA CYS A 20 -10.86 -11.35 24.97
C CYS A 20 -10.29 -10.08 24.32
N PHE A 21 -9.32 -9.41 24.97
CA PHE A 21 -8.63 -8.25 24.39
C PHE A 21 -7.81 -8.61 23.14
N ILE A 22 -7.10 -9.74 23.14
CA ILE A 22 -6.34 -10.21 21.97
C ILE A 22 -7.28 -10.59 20.82
N GLN A 23 -8.39 -11.28 21.12
CA GLN A 23 -9.42 -11.62 20.13
C GLN A 23 -10.06 -10.37 19.54
N CYS A 24 -10.37 -9.37 20.36
CA CYS A 24 -10.97 -8.12 19.95
C CYS A 24 -10.00 -7.25 19.13
N ALA A 25 -8.72 -7.22 19.50
CA ALA A 25 -7.66 -6.57 18.73
C ALA A 25 -7.45 -7.24 17.36
N LEU A 26 -7.46 -8.58 17.28
CA LEU A 26 -7.41 -9.32 16.01
C LEU A 26 -8.64 -9.07 15.13
N VAL A 27 -9.83 -8.92 15.73
CA VAL A 27 -11.07 -8.54 15.01
C VAL A 27 -11.00 -7.10 14.50
N LEU A 28 -10.42 -6.17 15.26
CA LEU A 28 -10.20 -4.78 14.82
C LEU A 28 -9.11 -4.67 13.73
N ILE A 29 -8.06 -5.50 13.81
CA ILE A 29 -7.02 -5.59 12.78
C ILE A 29 -7.60 -6.14 11.45
N LYS A 30 -8.47 -7.15 11.51
CA LYS A 30 -9.22 -7.68 10.34
C LYS A 30 -10.13 -6.64 9.66
N ARG A 31 -10.38 -5.49 10.29
CA ARG A 31 -11.22 -4.42 9.73
C ARG A 31 -10.46 -3.34 8.96
N ILE A 32 -9.14 -3.41 8.86
CA ILE A 32 -8.33 -2.35 8.23
C ILE A 32 -7.93 -2.71 6.80
N VAL A 33 -7.57 -3.98 6.59
CA VAL A 33 -7.14 -4.53 5.30
C VAL A 33 -7.98 -5.75 4.99
N GLN A 34 -8.61 -5.78 3.82
CA GLN A 34 -9.34 -6.95 3.33
C GLN A 34 -8.85 -7.32 1.93
N VAL A 35 -8.35 -8.55 1.79
CA VAL A 35 -8.01 -9.11 0.48
C VAL A 35 -9.18 -9.95 -0.01
N ILE A 36 -9.65 -9.65 -1.21
CA ILE A 36 -10.83 -10.26 -1.82
C ILE A 36 -10.53 -10.74 -3.22
N ASN A 37 -11.22 -11.80 -3.64
CA ASN A 37 -11.28 -12.19 -5.05
C ASN A 37 -12.35 -11.33 -5.74
N LEU A 38 -12.04 -10.87 -6.94
CA LEU A 38 -12.98 -10.15 -7.79
C LEU A 38 -13.61 -11.12 -8.79
N SER A 39 -14.78 -10.74 -9.32
CA SER A 39 -15.38 -11.40 -10.47
C SER A 39 -14.51 -11.21 -11.73
N HIS A 40 -14.85 -11.94 -12.80
CA HIS A 40 -14.14 -11.86 -14.08
C HIS A 40 -14.13 -10.47 -14.72
N ASP A 41 -15.06 -9.59 -14.34
CA ASP A 41 -15.10 -8.18 -14.75
C ASP A 41 -14.10 -7.29 -14.00
N GLY A 42 -13.45 -7.81 -12.94
CA GLY A 42 -12.52 -7.07 -12.10
C GLY A 42 -13.16 -5.92 -11.31
N GLN A 43 -14.48 -5.92 -11.15
CA GLN A 43 -15.21 -4.86 -10.47
C GLN A 43 -15.37 -5.15 -8.97
N LEU A 44 -15.43 -4.06 -8.20
CA LEU A 44 -15.80 -4.14 -6.79
C LEU A 44 -17.32 -4.19 -6.66
N LYS A 45 -17.80 -5.03 -5.74
CA LYS A 45 -19.22 -5.02 -5.33
C LYS A 45 -19.53 -3.72 -4.59
N GLN A 46 -20.78 -3.26 -4.66
CA GLN A 46 -21.21 -2.04 -3.97
C GLN A 46 -20.91 -2.08 -2.47
N SER A 47 -21.08 -3.23 -1.80
CA SER A 47 -20.74 -3.40 -0.38
C SER A 47 -19.27 -3.16 -0.06
N GLN A 48 -18.36 -3.45 -0.99
CA GLN A 48 -16.91 -3.23 -0.85
C GLN A 48 -16.57 -1.75 -1.06
N ILE A 49 -17.26 -1.10 -1.99
CA ILE A 49 -17.18 0.36 -2.21
C ILE A 49 -17.70 1.11 -0.99
N ASP A 50 -18.83 0.70 -0.43
CA ASP A 50 -19.46 1.29 0.76
C ASP A 50 -18.59 1.12 2.00
N TYR A 51 -17.94 -0.04 2.15
CA TYR A 51 -16.97 -0.29 3.21
C TYR A 51 -15.80 0.72 3.18
N LEU A 52 -15.38 1.14 1.98
CA LEU A 52 -14.39 2.20 1.75
C LEU A 52 -15.00 3.60 1.66
N GLY A 53 -16.26 3.76 2.11
CA GLY A 53 -16.93 5.05 2.24
C GLY A 53 -17.65 5.56 0.99
N GLY A 54 -17.66 4.78 -0.09
CA GLY A 54 -18.32 5.13 -1.34
C GLY A 54 -17.49 5.99 -2.28
N ASN A 55 -18.01 6.14 -3.50
CA ASN A 55 -17.44 7.01 -4.53
C ASN A 55 -17.57 8.49 -4.18
N PHE A 56 -16.66 9.29 -4.74
CA PHE A 56 -16.75 10.74 -4.68
C PHE A 56 -17.87 11.26 -5.59
N GLY A 57 -18.58 12.29 -5.13
CA GLY A 57 -19.52 13.01 -5.99
C GLY A 57 -18.78 13.84 -7.04
N TRP A 58 -19.44 14.14 -8.15
CA TRP A 58 -18.86 14.82 -9.31
C TRP A 58 -18.13 16.14 -8.95
N LEU A 59 -18.70 16.96 -8.07
CA LEU A 59 -18.07 18.21 -7.60
C LEU A 59 -16.75 17.96 -6.86
N ALA A 60 -16.74 16.93 -6.01
CA ALA A 60 -15.53 16.56 -5.28
C ALA A 60 -14.47 16.03 -6.25
N VAL A 61 -14.88 15.26 -7.27
CA VAL A 61 -13.99 14.75 -8.32
C VAL A 61 -13.32 15.89 -9.07
N LEU A 62 -14.08 16.89 -9.52
CA LEU A 62 -13.53 18.05 -10.23
C LEU A 62 -12.55 18.86 -9.35
N ARG A 63 -12.92 19.13 -8.10
CA ARG A 63 -12.04 19.84 -7.14
C ARG A 63 -10.72 19.11 -6.86
N MET A 64 -10.68 17.80 -7.05
CA MET A 64 -9.48 16.97 -6.89
C MET A 64 -8.69 16.79 -8.19
N GLY A 65 -9.09 17.45 -9.29
CA GLY A 65 -8.47 17.25 -10.61
C GLY A 65 -8.72 15.84 -11.15
N GLY A 66 -9.91 15.29 -10.91
CA GLY A 66 -10.27 13.90 -11.20
C GLY A 66 -10.01 12.97 -10.01
N VAL A 67 -10.52 11.74 -10.06
CA VAL A 67 -10.26 10.67 -9.06
C VAL A 67 -9.92 9.37 -9.78
N GLY A 68 -9.20 9.50 -10.90
CA GLY A 68 -8.84 8.37 -11.73
C GLY A 68 -8.02 7.33 -10.96
N SER A 69 -8.07 6.09 -11.43
CA SER A 69 -7.19 5.05 -10.93
C SER A 69 -5.79 5.23 -11.51
N SER A 70 -4.78 5.33 -10.66
CA SER A 70 -3.40 5.41 -11.12
C SER A 70 -2.72 4.04 -11.06
N LYS A 71 -1.81 3.80 -12.00
CA LYS A 71 -1.16 2.50 -12.21
C LYS A 71 0.22 2.48 -11.57
N PHE A 72 0.48 1.42 -10.81
CA PHE A 72 1.74 1.18 -10.10
C PHE A 72 2.21 -0.25 -10.39
N ILE A 73 3.45 -0.55 -10.03
CA ILE A 73 4.01 -1.91 -10.04
C ILE A 73 4.00 -2.42 -8.61
N TYR A 74 3.39 -3.57 -8.37
CA TYR A 74 3.40 -4.24 -7.08
C TYR A 74 4.70 -4.99 -6.86
N GLU A 75 5.29 -4.83 -5.67
CA GLU A 75 6.51 -5.53 -5.27
C GLU A 75 6.23 -6.58 -4.19
N SER A 76 5.60 -6.23 -3.07
CA SER A 76 5.33 -7.17 -1.97
C SER A 76 4.38 -6.61 -0.89
N GLY A 77 3.94 -7.45 0.04
CA GLY A 77 3.31 -7.03 1.30
C GLY A 77 1.81 -7.33 1.43
N ILE A 78 1.22 -7.99 0.43
CA ILE A 78 -0.15 -8.48 0.40
C ILE A 78 -0.07 -9.95 0.02
N GLU A 79 -0.25 -10.86 0.99
CA GLU A 79 -0.09 -12.31 0.81
C GLU A 79 -0.85 -12.85 -0.43
N GLY A 80 -2.11 -12.43 -0.60
CA GLY A 80 -2.91 -12.85 -1.74
C GLY A 80 -2.39 -12.36 -3.09
N PHE A 81 -1.63 -11.27 -3.13
CA PHE A 81 -0.99 -10.71 -4.32
C PHE A 81 0.39 -11.33 -4.55
N ASP A 82 1.12 -11.63 -3.49
CA ASP A 82 2.42 -12.31 -3.55
C ASP A 82 2.27 -13.66 -4.27
N GLN A 83 1.22 -14.42 -3.95
CA GLN A 83 0.86 -15.64 -4.67
C GLN A 83 0.58 -15.40 -6.17
N LEU A 84 -0.10 -14.31 -6.53
CA LEU A 84 -0.39 -13.99 -7.94
C LEU A 84 0.87 -13.57 -8.70
N LYS A 85 1.76 -12.84 -8.02
CA LYS A 85 3.02 -12.36 -8.58
C LYS A 85 3.87 -13.52 -9.12
N GLU A 86 3.84 -14.69 -8.49
CA GLU A 86 4.61 -15.87 -8.88
C GLU A 86 4.07 -16.61 -10.11
N LEU A 87 2.81 -16.36 -10.52
CA LEU A 87 2.17 -17.12 -11.61
C LEU A 87 2.83 -16.95 -12.98
N THR A 88 3.43 -15.77 -13.25
CA THR A 88 4.13 -15.50 -14.51
C THR A 88 5.24 -14.46 -14.34
N THR A 89 6.14 -14.38 -15.31
CA THR A 89 7.20 -13.34 -15.38
C THR A 89 6.68 -11.98 -15.85
N ALA A 90 5.39 -11.85 -16.21
CA ALA A 90 4.82 -10.60 -16.67
C ALA A 90 4.79 -9.54 -15.54
N SER A 91 4.85 -8.26 -15.93
CA SER A 91 4.87 -7.13 -14.99
C SER A 91 3.65 -7.13 -14.05
N ASN A 92 3.90 -6.83 -12.78
CA ASN A 92 2.90 -6.89 -11.71
C ASN A 92 2.13 -5.58 -11.56
N TYR A 93 1.45 -5.15 -12.62
CA TYR A 93 0.72 -3.89 -12.57
C TYR A 93 -0.50 -3.98 -11.65
N ILE A 94 -0.65 -2.96 -10.80
CA ILE A 94 -1.80 -2.74 -9.94
C ILE A 94 -2.41 -1.37 -10.23
N ASN A 95 -3.70 -1.23 -9.99
CA ASN A 95 -4.41 0.03 -10.06
C ASN A 95 -4.84 0.46 -8.66
N LEU A 96 -4.48 1.67 -8.25
CA LEU A 96 -4.94 2.27 -7.01
C LEU A 96 -6.12 3.18 -7.31
N GLU A 97 -7.23 2.95 -6.63
CA GLU A 97 -8.45 3.76 -6.72
C GLU A 97 -8.75 4.42 -5.38
N LEU A 98 -9.10 5.70 -5.44
CA LEU A 98 -9.44 6.51 -4.28
C LEU A 98 -10.93 6.47 -3.99
N LEU A 99 -11.26 6.11 -2.76
CA LEU A 99 -12.60 6.19 -2.20
C LEU A 99 -12.61 7.09 -0.96
N LYS A 100 -13.79 7.46 -0.49
CA LYS A 100 -13.94 8.50 0.56
C LYS A 100 -13.25 8.14 1.88
N LYS A 101 -13.19 6.86 2.24
CA LYS A 101 -12.60 6.36 3.52
C LYS A 101 -11.44 5.39 3.33
N GLY A 102 -11.02 5.12 2.09
CA GLY A 102 -9.85 4.28 1.83
C GLY A 102 -9.45 4.17 0.38
N LEU A 103 -8.55 3.24 0.13
CA LEU A 103 -8.00 2.86 -1.16
C LEU A 103 -8.46 1.47 -1.54
N ALA A 104 -8.81 1.28 -2.81
CA ALA A 104 -8.87 -0.04 -3.39
C ALA A 104 -7.63 -0.26 -4.26
N ILE A 105 -6.86 -1.30 -3.96
CA ILE A 105 -5.72 -1.72 -4.75
C ILE A 105 -6.17 -2.94 -5.56
N ARG A 106 -6.27 -2.82 -6.89
CA ARG A 106 -6.66 -3.93 -7.76
C ARG A 106 -5.44 -4.54 -8.42
N PHE A 107 -5.32 -5.86 -8.35
CA PHE A 107 -4.31 -6.63 -9.06
C PHE A 107 -4.99 -7.59 -10.02
N LYS A 108 -4.67 -7.45 -11.30
CA LYS A 108 -5.07 -8.37 -12.37
C LYS A 108 -3.83 -9.06 -12.92
N LYS A 109 -3.83 -10.39 -12.93
CA LYS A 109 -2.80 -11.19 -13.59
C LYS A 109 -3.44 -12.40 -14.25
N GLN A 110 -3.30 -12.49 -15.57
CA GLN A 110 -4.00 -13.46 -16.41
C GLN A 110 -5.53 -13.44 -16.14
N ASN A 111 -6.10 -14.58 -15.74
CA ASN A 111 -7.52 -14.76 -15.43
C ASN A 111 -7.82 -14.61 -13.92
N SER A 112 -6.85 -14.19 -13.12
CA SER A 112 -7.03 -13.95 -11.69
C SER A 112 -7.08 -12.47 -11.37
N PHE A 113 -8.07 -12.11 -10.55
CA PHE A 113 -8.36 -10.74 -10.16
C PHE A 113 -8.54 -10.71 -8.65
N LYS A 114 -7.71 -9.94 -7.98
CA LYS A 114 -7.83 -9.69 -6.55
C LYS A 114 -7.86 -8.19 -6.28
N ALA A 115 -8.49 -7.81 -5.18
CA ALA A 115 -8.35 -6.47 -4.62
C ALA A 115 -7.93 -6.53 -3.16
N CYS A 116 -7.18 -5.53 -2.75
CA CYS A 116 -6.91 -5.21 -1.37
C CYS A 116 -7.65 -3.90 -1.03
N LEU A 117 -8.63 -4.01 -0.13
CA LEU A 117 -9.39 -2.88 0.39
C LEU A 117 -8.67 -2.37 1.63
N LEU A 118 -8.17 -1.13 1.57
CA LEU A 118 -7.33 -0.54 2.59
C LEU A 118 -7.95 0.76 3.09
N ARG A 119 -8.35 0.82 4.36
CA ARG A 119 -8.90 2.05 4.94
C ARG A 119 -7.81 3.04 5.32
N TYR A 120 -8.11 4.34 5.23
CA TYR A 120 -7.15 5.40 5.56
C TYR A 120 -6.75 5.45 7.03
N ASP A 121 -7.60 4.95 7.93
CA ASP A 121 -7.31 4.82 9.37
C ASP A 121 -6.26 3.72 9.64
N GLY A 122 -6.04 2.83 8.68
CA GLY A 122 -4.98 1.83 8.69
C GLY A 122 -3.62 2.28 8.23
N ILE A 123 -3.56 3.39 7.50
CA ILE A 123 -2.35 3.90 6.87
C ILE A 123 -1.68 4.87 7.83
N LYS A 124 -0.50 4.49 8.33
CA LYS A 124 0.34 5.37 9.15
C LYS A 124 1.02 6.42 8.30
N VAL A 125 1.68 5.98 7.23
CA VAL A 125 2.46 6.85 6.34
C VAL A 125 2.59 6.19 4.98
N ILE A 126 2.66 7.01 3.94
CA ILE A 126 3.04 6.61 2.59
C ILE A 126 4.39 7.27 2.31
N SER A 127 5.47 6.50 2.35
CA SER A 127 6.80 7.00 2.02
C SER A 127 6.98 6.93 0.51
N VAL A 128 7.40 8.02 -0.12
CA VAL A 128 7.60 8.11 -1.57
C VAL A 128 9.03 8.58 -1.81
N VAL A 129 9.88 7.68 -2.29
CA VAL A 129 11.28 7.95 -2.61
C VAL A 129 11.41 8.08 -4.13
N SER A 130 11.49 9.32 -4.61
CA SER A 130 11.67 9.62 -6.03
C SER A 130 13.15 9.67 -6.38
N GLN A 131 13.49 9.15 -7.56
CA GLN A 131 14.85 9.09 -8.08
C GLN A 131 14.89 9.41 -9.58
N LYS A 132 15.97 10.07 -9.99
CA LYS A 132 16.25 10.37 -11.40
C LYS A 132 17.03 9.22 -12.01
N ILE A 133 16.62 8.79 -13.20
CA ILE A 133 17.29 7.75 -13.96
C ILE A 133 17.69 8.29 -15.32
N LEU A 134 18.88 7.95 -15.78
CA LEU A 134 19.28 8.13 -17.16
C LEU A 134 18.85 6.91 -17.98
N VAL A 135 18.01 7.14 -19.00
CA VAL A 135 17.57 6.12 -19.96
C VAL A 135 17.91 6.52 -21.38
N TYR A 136 18.16 5.55 -22.25
CA TYR A 136 18.48 5.80 -23.66
C TYR A 136 17.29 5.45 -24.54
N TYR A 137 16.73 6.45 -25.23
CA TYR A 137 15.66 6.26 -26.20
C TYR A 137 16.15 6.59 -27.59
N ARG A 138 16.14 5.60 -28.50
CA ARG A 138 16.67 5.73 -29.87
C ARG A 138 18.11 6.30 -29.87
N GLY A 139 18.94 5.80 -28.95
CA GLY A 139 20.34 6.22 -28.78
C GLY A 139 20.55 7.60 -28.15
N ARG A 140 19.49 8.31 -27.74
CA ARG A 140 19.60 9.62 -27.09
C ARG A 140 19.40 9.50 -25.58
N PRO A 141 20.31 10.07 -24.76
CA PRO A 141 20.14 10.10 -23.32
C PRO A 141 18.93 10.94 -22.94
N LYS A 142 18.12 10.44 -22.02
CA LYS A 142 16.95 11.12 -21.46
C LYS A 142 16.92 10.86 -19.97
N ILE A 143 16.80 11.92 -19.17
CA ILE A 143 16.54 11.78 -17.74
C ILE A 143 15.04 11.58 -17.54
N VAL A 144 14.68 10.52 -16.83
CA VAL A 144 13.32 10.21 -16.41
C VAL A 144 13.28 10.03 -14.90
N HIS A 145 12.08 9.91 -14.34
CA HIS A 145 11.88 9.71 -12.91
C HIS A 145 11.19 8.38 -12.65
N GLN A 146 11.57 7.72 -11.57
CA GLN A 146 10.79 6.64 -10.97
C GLN A 146 10.65 6.91 -9.48
N ALA A 147 9.76 6.18 -8.81
CA ALA A 147 9.68 6.25 -7.35
C ALA A 147 9.41 4.89 -6.74
N ASP A 148 10.07 4.62 -5.62
CA ASP A 148 9.77 3.50 -4.75
C ASP A 148 8.85 3.99 -3.63
N ILE A 149 7.81 3.22 -3.32
CA ILE A 149 6.73 3.64 -2.44
C ILE A 149 6.43 2.57 -1.42
N ASP A 150 6.50 2.96 -0.15
CA ASP A 150 6.13 2.12 0.99
C ASP A 150 4.86 2.66 1.64
N ILE A 151 3.77 1.89 1.56
CA ILE A 151 2.54 2.16 2.31
C ILE A 151 2.65 1.43 3.64
N VAL A 152 3.00 2.17 4.68
CA VAL A 152 3.20 1.65 6.03
C VAL A 152 1.87 1.60 6.77
N LEU A 153 1.49 0.40 7.17
CA LEU A 153 0.25 0.10 7.89
C LEU A 153 0.52 -0.16 9.36
N ASN A 154 -0.56 -0.31 10.13
CA ASN A 154 -0.47 -0.85 11.49
C ASN A 154 0.04 -2.30 11.54
N THR A 155 -0.14 -3.04 10.45
CA THR A 155 0.02 -4.51 10.39
C THR A 155 1.16 -4.97 9.51
N GLY A 156 1.81 -4.08 8.77
CA GLY A 156 2.82 -4.44 7.77
C GLY A 156 3.13 -3.29 6.82
N ILE A 157 3.84 -3.59 5.73
CA ILE A 157 4.25 -2.61 4.72
C ILE A 157 3.89 -3.17 3.35
N ILE A 158 3.17 -2.38 2.54
CA ILE A 158 2.93 -2.70 1.14
C ILE A 158 3.93 -1.92 0.30
N LYS A 159 4.71 -2.64 -0.51
CA LYS A 159 5.74 -2.08 -1.38
C LYS A 159 5.26 -2.01 -2.81
N VAL A 160 5.33 -0.83 -3.39
CA VAL A 160 4.94 -0.56 -4.78
C VAL A 160 5.92 0.40 -5.43
N LYS A 161 5.95 0.41 -6.76
CA LYS A 161 6.85 1.26 -7.54
C LYS A 161 6.10 2.03 -8.62
N LEU A 162 6.54 3.25 -8.89
CA LEU A 162 6.12 4.04 -10.05
C LEU A 162 7.14 3.91 -11.18
N HIS A 163 6.72 3.23 -12.24
CA HIS A 163 7.48 3.17 -13.49
C HIS A 163 7.54 4.55 -14.16
N PRO A 164 8.62 4.91 -14.88
CA PRO A 164 8.73 6.19 -15.59
C PRO A 164 7.53 6.56 -16.46
N THR A 165 6.93 5.59 -17.14
CA THR A 165 5.71 5.78 -17.96
C THR A 165 4.52 6.33 -17.17
N TYR A 166 4.39 5.98 -15.90
CA TYR A 166 3.26 6.33 -15.04
C TYR A 166 3.63 7.31 -13.94
N TYR A 167 4.87 7.81 -13.93
CA TYR A 167 5.41 8.62 -12.84
C TYR A 167 4.56 9.87 -12.56
N GLU A 168 4.31 10.71 -13.57
CA GLU A 168 3.54 11.95 -13.39
C GLU A 168 2.12 11.68 -12.86
N ALA A 169 1.39 10.77 -13.50
CA ALA A 169 0.04 10.40 -13.08
C ALA A 169 0.01 9.76 -11.66
N GLY A 170 1.05 9.00 -11.31
CA GLY A 170 1.25 8.45 -9.98
C GLY A 170 1.50 9.52 -8.92
N MET A 171 2.37 10.47 -9.22
CA MET A 171 2.68 11.57 -8.33
C MET A 171 1.49 12.49 -8.13
N ASP A 172 0.74 12.80 -9.19
CA ASP A 172 -0.50 13.58 -9.10
C ASP A 172 -1.53 12.87 -8.23
N PHE A 173 -1.65 11.55 -8.36
CA PHE A 173 -2.51 10.74 -7.49
C PHE A 173 -2.09 10.84 -6.01
N LEU A 174 -0.79 10.70 -5.70
CA LEU A 174 -0.26 10.74 -4.33
C LEU A 174 -0.33 12.14 -3.71
N LYS A 175 -0.35 13.20 -4.53
CA LYS A 175 -0.48 14.60 -4.08
C LYS A 175 -1.92 15.03 -3.79
N LYS A 176 -2.93 14.20 -4.10
CA LYS A 176 -4.34 14.53 -3.82
C LYS A 176 -4.55 14.80 -2.33
N ASN A 177 -5.38 15.79 -2.03
CA ASN A 177 -5.57 16.32 -0.66
C ASN A 177 -5.86 15.24 0.40
N ILE A 178 -6.59 14.19 0.04
CA ILE A 178 -6.93 13.09 0.95
C ILE A 178 -5.73 12.23 1.37
N LEU A 179 -4.72 12.14 0.50
CA LEU A 179 -3.46 11.43 0.75
C LEU A 179 -2.34 12.35 1.21
N LYS A 180 -2.38 13.64 0.87
CA LYS A 180 -1.31 14.61 1.13
C LYS A 180 -0.83 14.63 2.58
N GLY A 181 -1.73 14.51 3.55
CA GLY A 181 -1.37 14.46 4.98
C GLY A 181 -0.72 13.16 5.46
N ARG A 182 -0.71 12.11 4.62
CA ARG A 182 -0.11 10.80 4.89
C ARG A 182 1.15 10.55 4.05
N CYS A 183 1.32 11.27 2.95
CA CYS A 183 2.48 11.12 2.06
C CYS A 183 3.70 11.90 2.57
N LYS A 184 4.85 11.23 2.65
CA LYS A 184 6.16 11.84 2.86
C LYS A 184 6.97 11.66 1.60
N PHE A 185 7.37 12.77 0.98
CA PHE A 185 8.13 12.76 -0.28
C PHE A 185 9.59 13.02 -0.01
N ILE A 186 10.44 12.15 -0.54
CA ILE A 186 11.90 12.24 -0.51
C ILE A 186 12.37 12.22 -1.97
N LEU A 187 13.22 13.17 -2.34
CA LEU A 187 13.87 13.19 -3.65
C LEU A 187 15.35 12.86 -3.46
N LEU A 188 15.80 11.78 -4.09
CA LEU A 188 17.22 11.45 -4.12
C LEU A 188 17.94 12.40 -5.09
N PRO A 189 19.09 12.97 -4.69
CA PRO A 189 19.80 13.96 -5.50
C PRO A 189 20.48 13.33 -6.72
N ASP A 190 20.85 12.05 -6.62
CA ASP A 190 21.69 11.36 -7.60
C ASP A 190 20.90 10.90 -8.83
N ILE A 191 21.57 10.92 -9.98
CA ILE A 191 21.08 10.33 -11.23
C ILE A 191 21.69 8.92 -11.33
N ILE A 192 20.83 7.92 -11.37
CA ILE A 192 21.24 6.52 -11.54
C ILE A 192 21.23 6.20 -13.03
N ASP A 193 22.32 5.65 -13.57
CA ASP A 193 22.34 5.13 -14.93
C ASP A 193 21.83 3.69 -14.91
N GLU A 194 20.73 3.43 -15.62
CA GLU A 194 20.07 2.12 -15.65
C GLU A 194 20.98 1.03 -16.23
N GLN A 195 21.97 1.40 -17.05
CA GLN A 195 22.95 0.48 -17.63
C GLN A 195 24.16 0.18 -16.71
N ASN A 196 24.33 0.96 -15.64
CA ASN A 196 25.42 0.84 -14.66
C ASN A 196 24.90 0.50 -13.26
N LEU A 197 23.82 -0.27 -13.15
CA LEU A 197 23.33 -0.85 -11.89
C LEU A 197 24.30 -1.96 -11.41
N ASP A 198 25.51 -1.54 -11.08
CA ASP A 198 26.48 -2.37 -10.38
C ASP A 198 26.03 -2.48 -8.92
N VAL A 199 25.89 -3.71 -8.43
CA VAL A 199 25.30 -4.07 -7.13
C VAL A 199 26.01 -3.34 -5.97
N GLY A 200 27.24 -2.86 -6.20
CA GLY A 200 28.02 -2.07 -5.24
C GLY A 200 27.47 -0.67 -4.90
N VAL A 201 26.65 -0.04 -5.76
CA VAL A 201 26.13 1.32 -5.49
C VAL A 201 24.98 1.30 -4.47
N LEU A 202 24.09 0.31 -4.55
CA LEU A 202 22.95 0.13 -3.62
C LEU A 202 23.42 -0.10 -2.18
N VAL A 203 24.49 -0.88 -1.98
CA VAL A 203 25.07 -1.13 -0.65
C VAL A 203 25.65 0.16 -0.04
N ARG A 204 26.26 1.03 -0.84
CA ARG A 204 26.81 2.31 -0.36
C ARG A 204 25.74 3.31 0.04
N ILE A 205 24.60 3.36 -0.65
CA ILE A 205 23.49 4.26 -0.31
C ILE A 205 22.83 3.80 1.00
N ILE A 206 22.61 2.49 1.18
CA ILE A 206 22.02 1.94 2.42
C ILE A 206 22.96 2.16 3.62
N SER A 207 24.28 2.07 3.44
CA SER A 207 25.26 2.33 4.51
C SER A 207 25.40 3.80 4.94
N LYS A 208 24.86 4.74 4.15
CA LYS A 208 24.85 6.18 4.50
C LYS A 208 23.56 6.62 5.21
N ILE A 209 22.56 5.76 5.26
CA ILE A 209 21.24 6.03 5.87
C ILE A 209 21.12 5.38 7.26
N ASN A 210 21.95 4.37 7.56
CA ASN A 210 22.16 3.84 8.92
C ASN A 210 23.35 4.53 9.60
#